data_AF-A0A0K8MBD7-F1
#
_entry.id   AF-A0A0K8MBD7-F1
#
_cell.length_a   1.000
_cell.length_b   1.000
_cell.length_c   1.000
_cell.angle_alpha   90.00
_cell.angle_beta   90.00
_cell.angle_gamma   90.00
#
_symmetry.space_group_name_H-M   'P 1'
#
loop_
_entity.id
_entity.type
_entity.pdbx_description
1 polymer ?
#
loop_
_entity_poly.entity_id
_entity_poly.type
_entity_poly.pdbx_seq_one_letter_code
_entity_poly.pdbx_strand_id
1 'polypeptide(L)'
;MPHITICQVYYSSEKVINQIEKDLRLLQNVPQPHFTGVSFIKDKKFETIWWAELSVARDPELITLQQKVVKIVTHYNLSCINDIGELYRPHLTLARINRLQHLDSLNIHNVLNPSPFMLTIGQGDHLGQFIKVERLVKE
;
A
#
# COMPACT_ATOMS: atom_id res chain seq x y z
N MET A 1 -9.34 -2.06 -5.40
CA MET A 1 -9.40 -0.67 -4.88
C MET A 1 -7.98 -0.09 -4.84
N PRO A 2 -7.75 1.16 -5.28
CA PRO A 2 -6.44 1.81 -5.15
C PRO A 2 -6.04 1.92 -3.68
N HIS A 3 -4.80 1.56 -3.36
CA HIS A 3 -4.29 1.56 -2.00
C HIS A 3 -2.77 1.73 -1.99
N ILE A 4 -2.24 2.14 -0.84
CA ILE A 4 -0.80 2.12 -0.53
C ILE A 4 -0.59 0.98 0.46
N THR A 5 0.23 0.00 0.07
CA THR A 5 0.53 -1.14 0.93
C THR A 5 1.43 -0.71 2.08
N ILE A 6 0.93 -0.80 3.32
CA ILE A 6 1.72 -0.57 4.54
C ILE A 6 2.45 -1.84 4.96
N CYS A 7 1.70 -2.94 5.05
CA CYS A 7 2.18 -4.25 5.45
C CYS A 7 1.38 -5.32 4.71
N GLN A 8 2.08 -6.30 4.17
CA GLN A 8 1.54 -7.44 3.46
C GLN A 8 1.94 -8.71 4.21
N VAL A 9 1.03 -9.66 4.31
CA VAL A 9 1.24 -10.95 4.98
C VAL A 9 0.60 -12.07 4.19
N TYR A 10 1.05 -13.30 4.42
CA TYR A 10 0.24 -14.47 4.03
C TYR A 10 -1.01 -14.55 4.89
N TYR A 11 -2.11 -14.99 4.28
CA TYR A 11 -3.39 -15.15 4.97
C TYR A 11 -3.25 -16.08 6.19
N SER A 12 -3.87 -15.66 7.29
CA SER A 12 -3.92 -16.40 8.56
C SER A 12 -5.36 -16.83 8.85
N SER A 13 -5.71 -17.11 10.10
CA SER A 13 -7.11 -17.35 10.48
C SER A 13 -7.90 -16.05 10.68
N GLU A 14 -9.21 -16.09 10.44
CA GLU A 14 -10.12 -14.96 10.70
C GLU A 14 -10.02 -14.44 12.14
N LYS A 15 -9.81 -15.36 13.10
CA LYS A 15 -9.60 -14.99 14.51
C LYS A 15 -8.39 -14.09 14.71
N VAL A 16 -7.28 -14.36 14.03
CA VAL A 16 -6.06 -13.54 14.09
C VAL A 16 -6.29 -12.20 13.41
N ILE A 17 -6.92 -12.20 12.23
CA ILE A 17 -7.25 -10.97 11.50
C ILE A 17 -8.13 -10.04 12.34
N ASN A 18 -9.15 -10.57 13.02
CA ASN A 18 -10.02 -9.79 13.91
C ASN A 18 -9.26 -9.18 15.11
N GLN A 19 -8.20 -9.82 15.60
CA GLN A 19 -7.39 -9.28 16.70
C GLN A 19 -6.44 -8.20 16.21
N ILE A 20 -5.81 -8.41 15.05
CA ILE A 20 -5.02 -7.37 14.37
C ILE A 20 -5.89 -6.15 14.10
N GLU A 21 -7.12 -6.31 13.63
CA GLU A 21 -8.05 -5.21 13.39
C GLU A 21 -8.28 -4.37 14.66
N LYS A 22 -8.52 -5.01 15.81
CA LYS A 22 -8.72 -4.31 17.07
C LYS A 22 -7.49 -3.50 17.47
N ASP A 23 -6.31 -4.07 17.35
CA ASP A 23 -5.05 -3.38 17.67
C ASP A 23 -4.79 -2.21 16.72
N LEU A 24 -5.10 -2.38 15.42
CA LEU A 24 -4.98 -1.31 14.43
C LEU A 24 -5.96 -0.16 14.70
N ARG A 25 -7.18 -0.43 15.20
CA ARG A 25 -8.15 0.61 15.57
C ARG A 25 -7.64 1.55 16.66
N LEU A 26 -6.72 1.07 17.52
CA LEU A 26 -6.09 1.87 18.58
C LEU A 26 -5.02 2.84 18.04
N LEU A 27 -4.57 2.68 16.80
CA LEU A 27 -3.57 3.58 16.21
C LEU A 27 -4.18 4.96 15.96
N GLN A 28 -3.73 5.97 16.69
CA GLN A 28 -4.12 7.37 16.45
C GLN A 28 -3.32 8.00 15.30
N ASN A 29 -3.92 8.99 14.64
CA ASN A 29 -3.30 9.84 13.61
C ASN A 29 -2.71 9.05 12.42
N VAL A 30 -3.58 8.52 11.56
CA VAL A 30 -3.13 7.98 10.27
C VAL A 30 -2.65 9.16 9.41
N PRO A 31 -1.36 9.21 9.02
CA PRO A 31 -0.83 10.32 8.25
C PRO A 31 -1.45 10.36 6.86
N GLN A 32 -1.63 11.56 6.34
CA GLN A 32 -2.02 11.74 4.94
C GLN A 32 -0.78 11.55 4.05
N PRO A 33 -0.83 10.66 3.04
CA PRO A 33 0.29 10.45 2.15
C PRO A 33 0.50 11.67 1.25
N HIS A 34 1.75 12.09 1.06
CA HIS A 34 2.08 13.10 0.05
C HIS A 34 2.51 12.42 -1.25
N PHE A 35 1.78 12.66 -2.33
CA PHE A 35 2.16 12.19 -3.66
C PHE A 35 3.22 13.11 -4.27
N THR A 36 4.30 12.52 -4.79
CA THR A 36 5.46 13.25 -5.29
C THR A 36 5.57 13.23 -6.81
N GLY A 37 4.85 12.34 -7.48
CA GLY A 37 4.87 12.22 -8.93
C GLY A 37 4.32 10.90 -9.42
N VAL A 38 4.37 10.72 -10.74
CA VAL A 38 4.11 9.45 -11.42
C VAL A 38 5.44 8.83 -11.79
N SER A 39 5.57 7.52 -11.59
CA SER A 39 6.73 6.74 -12.03
C SER A 39 6.31 5.48 -12.77
N PHE A 40 7.23 4.99 -13.61
CA PHE A 40 7.04 3.78 -14.40
C PHE A 40 8.14 2.78 -14.06
N ILE A 41 7.76 1.62 -13.56
CA ILE A 41 8.71 0.65 -13.03
C ILE A 41 8.50 -0.68 -13.73
N LYS A 42 9.58 -1.19 -14.31
CA LYS A 42 9.55 -2.46 -15.02
C LYS A 42 9.27 -3.60 -14.04
N ASP A 43 8.35 -4.49 -14.39
CA ASP A 43 8.06 -5.69 -13.60
C ASP A 43 9.28 -6.62 -13.60
N LYS A 44 9.68 -7.10 -12.42
CA LYS A 44 10.86 -7.96 -12.27
C LYS A 44 10.68 -9.35 -12.89
N LYS A 45 9.44 -9.83 -13.03
CA LYS A 45 9.11 -11.16 -13.56
C LYS A 45 8.71 -11.12 -15.03
N PHE A 46 8.12 -10.01 -15.49
CA PHE A 46 7.60 -9.89 -16.85
C PHE A 46 8.23 -8.70 -17.56
N GLU A 47 9.21 -8.95 -18.42
CA GLU A 47 10.00 -7.88 -19.05
C GLU A 47 9.21 -6.93 -19.94
N THR A 48 8.00 -7.30 -20.36
CA THR A 48 7.13 -6.46 -21.18
C THR A 48 6.13 -5.66 -20.33
N ILE A 49 6.03 -5.91 -19.03
CA ILE A 49 5.07 -5.25 -18.14
C ILE A 49 5.75 -4.12 -17.37
N TRP A 50 5.07 -2.98 -17.32
CA TRP A 50 5.43 -1.82 -16.53
C TRP A 50 4.33 -1.51 -15.53
N TRP A 51 4.73 -1.08 -14.34
CA TRP A 51 3.87 -0.57 -13.30
C TRP A 51 3.83 0.94 -13.45
N ALA A 52 2.65 1.48 -13.73
CA ALA A 52 2.39 2.90 -13.59
C ALA A 52 1.95 3.13 -12.15
N GLU A 53 2.69 3.95 -11.40
CA GLU A 53 2.43 4.19 -9.99
C GLU A 53 2.54 5.68 -9.64
N LEU A 54 1.79 6.09 -8.61
CA LEU A 54 2.07 7.33 -7.89
C LEU A 54 3.12 7.06 -6.83
N SER A 55 4.21 7.81 -6.90
CA SER A 55 5.24 7.81 -5.88
C SER A 55 4.74 8.56 -4.65
N VAL A 56 4.90 7.96 -3.48
CA VAL A 56 4.52 8.55 -2.19
C VAL A 56 5.79 8.96 -1.46
N ALA A 57 5.79 10.13 -0.84
CA ALA A 57 6.91 10.58 -0.01
C ALA A 57 7.15 9.61 1.15
N ARG A 58 8.42 9.34 1.47
CA ARG A 58 8.82 8.54 2.64
C ARG A 58 8.78 9.41 3.90
N ASP A 59 7.65 10.01 4.18
CA ASP A 59 7.49 10.90 5.33
C ASP A 59 7.72 10.12 6.64
N PRO A 60 8.40 10.71 7.64
CA PRO A 60 8.70 10.03 8.90
C PRO A 60 7.47 9.45 9.60
N GLU A 61 6.32 10.13 9.49
CA GLU A 61 5.05 9.67 10.05
C GLU A 61 4.53 8.40 9.38
N LEU A 62 4.68 8.29 8.05
CA LEU A 62 4.29 7.10 7.29
C LEU A 62 5.20 5.91 7.61
N ILE A 63 6.51 6.14 7.73
CA ILE A 63 7.46 5.11 8.18
C ILE A 63 7.13 4.66 9.61
N THR A 64 6.80 5.61 10.49
CA THR A 64 6.39 5.31 11.87
C THR A 64 5.10 4.49 11.90
N LEU A 65 4.10 4.83 11.10
CA LEU A 65 2.89 4.02 10.93
C LEU A 65 3.24 2.59 10.48
N GLN A 66 4.10 2.46 9.47
CA GLN A 66 4.52 1.16 8.96
C GLN A 66 5.13 0.30 10.06
N GLN A 67 6.07 0.85 10.82
CA GLN A 67 6.71 0.12 11.92
C GLN A 67 5.71 -0.30 13.00
N LYS A 68 4.72 0.55 13.33
CA LYS A 68 3.65 0.19 14.28
C LYS A 68 2.79 -0.96 13.75
N VAL A 69 2.38 -0.91 12.48
CA VAL A 69 1.60 -1.98 11.84
C VAL A 69 2.40 -3.28 11.79
N VAL A 70 3.67 -3.24 11.39
CA VAL A 70 4.55 -4.41 11.38
C VAL A 70 4.68 -5.02 12.78
N LYS A 71 4.88 -4.19 13.83
CA LYS A 71 4.94 -4.67 15.21
C LYS A 71 3.64 -5.38 15.65
N ILE A 72 2.47 -4.82 15.32
CA ILE A 72 1.17 -5.44 15.62
C ILE A 72 1.06 -6.80 14.93
N VAL A 73 1.38 -6.85 13.64
CA VAL A 73 1.32 -8.08 12.84
C VAL A 73 2.28 -9.15 13.38
N THR A 74 3.51 -8.76 13.73
CA THR A 74 4.52 -9.67 14.29
C THR A 74 4.15 -10.17 15.69
N HIS A 75 3.43 -9.39 16.50
CA HIS A 75 2.89 -9.87 17.78
C HIS A 75 2.00 -11.11 17.63
N TYR A 76 1.34 -11.27 16.47
CA TYR A 76 0.52 -12.43 16.14
C TYR A 76 1.26 -13.50 15.32
N ASN A 77 2.59 -13.53 15.36
CA ASN A 77 3.45 -14.48 14.64
C ASN A 77 3.32 -14.43 13.11
N LEU A 78 2.92 -13.28 12.56
CA LEU A 78 2.90 -13.05 11.12
C LEU A 78 4.14 -12.24 10.70
N SER A 79 4.71 -12.62 9.55
CA SER A 79 5.85 -11.91 8.97
C SER A 79 5.39 -10.99 7.85
N CYS A 80 5.85 -9.74 7.89
CA CYS A 80 5.66 -8.79 6.79
C CYS A 80 6.49 -9.25 5.57
N ILE A 81 5.86 -9.38 4.41
CA ILE A 81 6.51 -9.90 3.20
C ILE A 81 6.99 -8.81 2.24
N ASN A 82 6.52 -7.58 2.39
CA ASN A 82 7.06 -6.42 1.66
C ASN A 82 8.20 -5.74 2.44
N ASP A 83 8.96 -4.92 1.73
CA ASP A 83 10.09 -4.16 2.30
C ASP A 83 9.67 -3.27 3.49
N ILE A 84 10.54 -3.20 4.50
CA ILE A 84 10.32 -2.45 5.76
C ILE A 84 11.41 -1.41 6.02
N GLY A 85 11.08 -0.39 6.82
CA GLY A 85 12.04 0.62 7.30
C GLY A 85 12.72 1.36 6.15
N GLU A 86 14.05 1.22 6.06
CA GLU A 86 14.83 1.94 5.05
C GLU A 86 14.57 1.49 3.61
N LEU A 87 14.13 0.26 3.42
CA LEU A 87 13.80 -0.29 2.11
C LEU A 87 12.34 -0.05 1.74
N TYR A 88 11.50 0.42 2.67
CA TYR A 88 10.09 0.63 2.40
C TYR A 88 9.88 1.76 1.39
N ARG A 89 9.33 1.41 0.21
CA ARG A 89 8.96 2.34 -0.85
C ARG A 89 7.43 2.43 -1.01
N PRO A 90 6.77 3.38 -0.34
CA PRO A 90 5.33 3.56 -0.49
C PRO A 90 5.00 4.05 -1.91
N HIS A 91 4.00 3.44 -2.50
CA HIS A 91 3.49 3.79 -3.82
C HIS A 91 2.04 3.36 -3.94
N LEU A 92 1.31 4.00 -4.85
CA LEU A 92 -0.03 3.58 -5.25
C LEU A 92 0.03 3.09 -6.69
N THR A 93 -0.25 1.80 -6.89
CA THR A 93 -0.32 1.22 -8.24
C THR A 93 -1.56 1.75 -8.95
N LEU A 94 -1.37 2.42 -10.09
CA LEU A 94 -2.46 2.91 -10.94
C LEU A 94 -2.84 1.86 -11.98
N ALA A 95 -1.86 1.30 -12.67
CA ALA A 95 -2.06 0.35 -13.76
C ALA A 95 -0.85 -0.53 -13.99
N ARG A 96 -1.07 -1.66 -14.64
CA ARG A 96 -0.03 -2.46 -15.30
C ARG A 96 -0.21 -2.37 -16.80
N ILE A 97 0.85 -1.97 -17.50
CA ILE A 97 0.81 -1.70 -18.94
C ILE A 97 1.86 -2.54 -19.66
N ASN A 98 1.52 -3.04 -20.83
CA ASN A 98 2.38 -3.91 -21.65
C ASN A 98 3.21 -3.14 -22.69
N ARG A 99 2.96 -1.83 -22.85
CA ARG A 99 3.65 -0.93 -23.77
C ARG A 99 3.65 0.48 -23.18
N LEU A 100 4.81 1.14 -23.14
CA LEU A 100 4.96 2.56 -22.73
C LEU A 100 4.59 3.55 -23.85
N GLN A 101 4.06 3.06 -24.96
CA GLN A 101 3.71 3.91 -26.09
C GLN A 101 2.53 4.80 -25.66
N HIS A 102 2.66 6.12 -25.83
CA HIS A 102 1.64 7.16 -25.54
C HIS A 102 1.51 7.67 -24.08
N LEU A 103 2.59 7.72 -23.30
CA LEU A 103 2.55 8.36 -21.97
C LEU A 103 2.44 9.89 -22.00
N ASP A 104 2.71 10.52 -23.14
CA ASP A 104 2.79 11.99 -23.29
C ASP A 104 1.44 12.71 -23.07
N SER A 105 0.32 11.96 -22.98
CA SER A 105 -1.03 12.51 -22.78
C SER A 105 -1.56 12.40 -21.34
N LEU A 106 -0.76 11.89 -20.39
CA LEU A 106 -1.18 11.80 -18.99
C LEU A 106 -1.18 13.18 -18.32
N ASN A 107 -2.38 13.73 -18.11
CA ASN A 107 -2.56 14.95 -17.32
C ASN A 107 -2.41 14.63 -15.82
N ILE A 108 -1.17 14.67 -15.34
CA ILE A 108 -0.79 14.27 -13.97
C ILE A 108 -1.18 15.28 -12.88
N HIS A 109 -1.56 16.52 -13.24
CA HIS A 109 -1.73 17.60 -12.27
C HIS A 109 -2.88 17.38 -11.28
N ASN A 110 -3.95 16.67 -11.69
CA ASN A 110 -5.07 16.37 -10.80
C ASN A 110 -4.86 15.12 -9.93
N VAL A 111 -3.80 14.36 -10.18
CA VAL A 111 -3.56 13.05 -9.54
C VAL A 111 -2.80 13.20 -8.21
N LEU A 112 -2.20 14.36 -7.96
CA LEU A 112 -1.38 14.63 -6.77
C LEU A 112 -2.17 15.06 -5.53
N ASN A 113 -3.49 15.24 -5.65
CA ASN A 113 -4.35 15.64 -4.53
C ASN A 113 -5.07 14.42 -3.95
N PRO A 114 -4.58 13.83 -2.85
CA PRO A 114 -5.24 12.69 -2.22
C PRO A 114 -6.62 13.10 -1.64
N SER A 115 -7.61 12.24 -1.83
CA SER A 115 -8.76 12.15 -0.92
C SER A 115 -8.30 11.67 0.46
N PRO A 116 -9.09 11.89 1.54
CA PRO A 116 -8.75 11.39 2.88
C PRO A 116 -8.37 9.91 2.88
N PHE A 117 -7.18 9.62 3.39
CA PHE A 117 -6.65 8.27 3.43
C PHE A 117 -7.18 7.49 4.64
N MET A 118 -7.71 6.30 4.40
CA MET A 118 -8.22 5.39 5.43
C MET A 118 -7.32 4.16 5.55
N LEU A 119 -7.00 3.78 6.78
CA LEU A 119 -6.35 2.51 7.05
C LEU A 119 -7.37 1.37 6.95
N THR A 120 -7.03 0.32 6.20
CA THR A 120 -7.95 -0.81 5.94
C THR A 120 -7.19 -2.13 5.98
N ILE A 121 -7.91 -3.21 6.30
CA ILE A 121 -7.47 -4.58 6.07
C ILE A 121 -8.25 -5.10 4.87
N GLY A 122 -7.59 -5.83 4.00
CA GLY A 122 -8.27 -6.48 2.89
C GLY A 122 -7.47 -7.64 2.33
N GLN A 123 -8.09 -8.28 1.35
CA GLN A 123 -7.53 -9.43 0.66
C GLN A 123 -6.95 -8.99 -0.68
N GLY A 124 -5.69 -9.37 -0.91
CA GLY A 124 -5.01 -9.19 -2.18
C GLY A 124 -5.14 -10.43 -3.07
N ASP A 125 -5.09 -10.25 -4.38
CA ASP A 125 -4.84 -11.36 -5.32
C ASP A 125 -3.34 -11.73 -5.37
N HIS A 126 -2.99 -12.68 -6.24
CA HIS A 126 -1.61 -13.09 -6.50
C HIS A 126 -0.73 -11.98 -7.11
N LEU A 127 -1.34 -10.89 -7.57
CA LEU A 127 -0.68 -9.71 -8.09
C LEU A 127 -0.56 -8.61 -7.02
N GLY A 128 -1.08 -8.81 -5.81
CA GLY A 128 -1.09 -7.80 -4.75
C GLY A 128 -2.13 -6.70 -4.94
N GLN A 129 -3.09 -6.89 -5.84
CA GLN A 129 -4.22 -5.97 -6.00
C GLN A 129 -5.28 -6.27 -4.95
N PHE A 130 -5.80 -5.23 -4.30
CA PHE A 130 -6.93 -5.38 -3.39
C PHE A 130 -8.18 -5.77 -4.17
N ILE A 131 -8.57 -7.03 -4.03
CA ILE A 131 -9.81 -7.60 -4.56
C ILE A 131 -10.99 -7.35 -3.63
N LYS A 132 -10.73 -7.22 -2.33
CA LYS A 132 -11.77 -7.02 -1.32
C LYS A 132 -11.24 -6.24 -0.14
N VAL A 133 -11.98 -5.21 0.27
CA VAL A 133 -11.81 -4.58 1.58
C VAL A 133 -12.54 -5.46 2.59
N GLU A 134 -11.79 -6.01 3.54
CA GLU A 134 -12.37 -6.84 4.60
C GLU A 134 -12.88 -5.98 5.74
N ARG A 135 -12.12 -4.94 6.13
CA ARG A 135 -12.40 -4.10 7.29
C ARG A 135 -11.90 -2.67 7.09
N LEU A 136 -12.72 -1.70 7.51
CA LEU A 136 -12.29 -0.31 7.71
C LEU A 136 -11.75 -0.18 9.14
N VAL A 137 -10.51 0.29 9.27
CA VAL A 137 -9.88 0.47 10.59
C VAL A 137 -10.28 1.81 11.20
N LYS A 138 -10.54 2.84 10.38
CA LYS A 138 -11.00 4.17 10.83
C LYS A 138 -11.87 4.89 9.80
N GLU A 139 -12.79 5.72 10.30
CA GLU A 139 -13.26 6.96 9.67
C GLU A 139 -12.46 8.14 10.25
#